data_AF-A0AAW6JPQ3-F1
#
_entry.id   AF-A0AAW6JPQ3-F1
#
_cell.length_a   1.000
_cell.length_b   1.000
_cell.length_c   1.000
_cell.angle_alpha   90.00
_cell.angle_beta   90.00
_cell.angle_gamma   90.00
#
_symmetry.space_group_name_H-M   'P 1'
#
loop_
_entity.id
_entity.type
_entity.pdbx_description
1 polymer ?
#
loop_
_entity_poly.entity_id
_entity_poly.type
_entity_poly.pdbx_seq_one_letter_code
_entity_poly.pdbx_strand_id
1 'polypeptide(L)' 'MGGQLQRAIALLAVGIALSQLLSHHPHSQVNTWANKILIMLSKEISCA' A
#
# COMPACT_ATOMS: atom_id res chain seq x y z
N MET A 1 -9.17 -14.50 17.32
CA MET A 1 -9.00 -14.47 15.85
C MET A 1 -9.24 -13.09 15.23
N GLY A 2 -10.12 -12.21 15.75
CA GLY A 2 -10.36 -10.87 15.16
C GLY A 2 -9.18 -9.87 15.21
N GLY A 3 -8.31 -9.92 16.22
CA GLY A 3 -7.22 -8.94 16.36
C GLY A 3 -6.08 -9.06 15.33
N GLN A 4 -5.88 -10.23 14.73
CA GLN A 4 -4.83 -10.44 13.73
C GLN A 4 -5.25 -9.94 12.35
N LEU A 5 -6.51 -10.16 11.97
CA LEU A 5 -7.11 -9.59 10.76
C LEU A 5 -7.14 -8.07 10.83
N GLN A 6 -7.56 -7.51 11.97
CA GLN A 6 -7.60 -6.07 12.17
C GLN A 6 -6.21 -5.43 12.13
N ARG A 7 -5.18 -6.12 12.64
CA ARG A 7 -3.77 -5.72 12.46
C ARG A 7 -3.31 -5.78 11.01
N ALA A 8 -3.68 -6.83 10.28
CA ALA A 8 -3.32 -6.96 8.86
C ALA A 8 -3.95 -5.85 8.02
N ILE A 9 -5.22 -5.52 8.26
CA ILE A 9 -5.92 -4.41 7.60
C ILE A 9 -5.25 -3.06 7.93
N ALA A 10 -4.89 -2.84 9.20
CA ALA A 10 -4.20 -1.62 9.61
C ALA A 10 -2.82 -1.47 8.95
N LEU A 11 -2.05 -2.55 8.87
CA LEU A 11 -0.77 -2.57 8.14
C LEU A 11 -0.96 -2.29 6.65
N LEU A 12 -2.01 -2.86 6.04
CA LEU A 12 -2.34 -2.63 4.65
C LEU A 12 -2.66 -1.14 4.38
N ALA A 13 -3.47 -0.53 5.22
CA ALA A 13 -3.83 0.89 5.12
C ALA A 13 -2.61 1.81 5.25
N VAL A 14 -1.69 1.50 6.18
CA VAL A 14 -0.42 2.23 6.34
C VAL A 14 0.46 2.08 5.09
N GLY A 15 0.55 0.86 4.52
CA GLY A 15 1.30 0.60 3.29
C GLY A 15 0.79 1.39 2.09
N ILE A 16 -0.53 1.54 1.97
CA ILE A 16 -1.16 2.36 0.92
C ILE A 16 -0.82 3.84 1.12
N ALA A 17 -1.00 4.37 2.33
CA ALA A 17 -0.71 5.79 2.62
C ALA A 17 0.77 6.15 2.32
N LEU A 18 1.71 5.28 2.73
CA LEU A 18 3.13 5.43 2.41
C LEU A 18 3.40 5.40 0.90
N SER A 19 2.75 4.48 0.18
CA SER A 19 2.91 4.36 -1.26
C SER A 19 2.34 5.59 -2.00
N GLN A 20 1.24 6.19 -1.52
CA GLN A 20 0.69 7.43 -2.07
C GLN A 20 1.60 8.65 -1.81
N LEU A 21 2.25 8.68 -0.65
CA LEU A 21 3.22 9.73 -0.35
C LEU A 21 4.46 9.62 -1.26
N LEU A 22 4.92 8.40 -1.50
CA LEU A 22 6.13 8.13 -2.28
C LEU A 22 5.90 8.11 -3.80
N SER A 23 4.66 8.01 -4.29
CA SER A 23 4.34 8.06 -5.73
C SER A 23 4.62 9.41 -6.37
N HIS A 24 4.87 10.46 -5.57
CA HIS A 24 5.27 11.79 -6.03
C HIS A 24 6.73 12.11 -5.72
N HIS A 25 7.52 11.12 -5.29
CA HIS A 25 8.91 11.34 -4.91
C HIS A 25 9.77 11.69 -6.16
N PRO A 26 10.68 12.67 -6.08
CA PRO A 26 11.47 13.13 -7.22
C PRO A 26 12.41 12.05 -7.77
N HIS A 27 12.77 11.06 -6.95
CA HIS A 27 13.56 9.91 -7.38
C HIS A 27 12.69 8.91 -8.17
N SER A 28 12.97 8.76 -9.47
CA SER A 28 12.14 7.98 -10.41
C SER A 28 11.93 6.52 -9.99
N GLN A 29 12.94 5.88 -9.41
CA GLN A 29 12.81 4.49 -8.94
C GLN A 29 11.86 4.40 -7.74
N VAL A 30 11.89 5.38 -6.83
CA VAL A 30 11.01 5.38 -5.65
C VAL A 30 9.56 5.57 -6.08
N ASN A 31 9.32 6.51 -6.98
CA ASN A 31 8.01 6.71 -7.60
C ASN A 31 7.49 5.43 -8.29
N THR A 32 8.32 4.79 -9.11
CA THR A 32 7.95 3.56 -9.83
C THR A 32 7.60 2.41 -8.87
N TRP A 33 8.42 2.21 -7.84
CA TRP A 33 8.19 1.20 -6.82
C TRP A 33 6.90 1.48 -6.04
N ALA A 34 6.70 2.72 -5.61
CA ALA A 34 5.51 3.14 -4.87
C ALA A 34 4.23 2.91 -5.68
N ASN A 35 4.21 3.28 -6.96
CA ASN A 35 3.08 3.03 -7.85
C ASN A 35 2.78 1.55 -8.05
N LYS A 36 3.82 0.70 -8.21
CA LYS A 36 3.63 -0.76 -8.31
C LYS A 36 2.99 -1.35 -7.05
N ILE A 37 3.49 -0.95 -5.88
CA ILE A 37 2.95 -1.41 -4.59
C ILE A 37 1.51 -0.94 -4.42
N LEU A 38 1.21 0.32 -4.77
CA LEU A 38 -0.14 0.87 -4.69
C LEU A 38 -1.15 0.05 -5.52
N ILE A 39 -0.77 -0.34 -6.74
CA ILE A 39 -1.61 -1.16 -7.63
C ILE A 39 -1.84 -2.55 -7.02
N MET A 40 -0.79 -3.19 -6.50
CA MET A 40 -0.92 -4.52 -5.89
C MET A 40 -1.82 -4.49 -4.65
N LEU A 41 -1.60 -3.53 -3.74
CA LEU A 41 -2.40 -3.38 -2.52
C LEU A 41 -3.86 -3.03 -2.83
N SER A 42 -4.11 -2.17 -3.83
CA SER A 42 -5.49 -1.81 -4.22
C SER A 42 -6.24 -3.01 -4.80
N LYS A 43 -5.55 -3.86 -5.60
CA LYS A 43 -6.13 -5.07 -6.15
C LYS A 43 -6.47 -6.09 -5.05
N GLU A 44 -5.60 -6.24 -4.05
CA GLU A 44 -5.82 -7.14 -2.92
C GLU A 44 -7.06 -6.74 -2.12
N ILE A 45 -7.23 -5.44 -1.82
CA ILE A 45 -8.45 -4.92 -1.16
C ILE A 45 -9.69 -5.15 -2.03
N SER A 46 -9.59 -4.91 -3.34
CA SER A 46 -10.74 -5.02 -4.24
C SER A 46 -11.20 -6.47 -4.44
N CYS A 47 -10.37 -7.46 -4.11
CA CYS A 47 -10.68 -8.88 -4.16
C CYS A 47 -11.02 -9.50 -2.80
N ALA A 48 -10.91 -8.75 -1.70
CA ALA A 48 -11.27 -9.16 -0.34
C ALA A 48 -12.72 -8.78 0.00
#